data_AF-A1ZDM6-F1
#
_entry.id   AF-A1ZDM6-F1
#
_cell.length_a   1.000
_cell.length_b   1.000
_cell.length_c   1.000
_cell.angle_alpha   90.00
_cell.angle_beta   90.00
_cell.angle_gamma   90.00
#
_symmetry.space_group_name_H-M   'P 1'
#
loop_
_entity.id
_entity.type
_entity.pdbx_description
1 polymer ?
#
loop_
_entity_poly.entity_id
_entity_poly.type
_entity_poly.pdbx_seq_one_letter_code
_entity_poly.pdbx_strand_id
1 'polypeptide(L)'
;MFPEEYKTAWLSALDLMNTKRTNRFLIDARKHKAISLENQCWFKKEFLEIAHRKAQQIPDLPKVARINSPNIDNIEAMKSINRQIEESNYSFEYLTFDQYQDALEWLFEENTVAV
;
A
#
# COMPACT_ATOMS: atom_id res chain seq x y z
N MET A 1 13.63 7.38 -9.98
CA MET A 1 12.52 8.31 -9.71
C MET A 1 13.06 9.30 -8.71
N PHE A 2 12.97 10.59 -9.01
CA PHE A 2 13.40 11.62 -8.07
C PHE A 2 12.49 11.59 -6.82
N PRO A 3 12.98 11.97 -5.63
CA PRO A 3 12.20 11.91 -4.39
C PRO A 3 10.82 12.57 -4.49
N GLU A 4 10.73 13.72 -5.16
CA GLU A 4 9.48 14.45 -5.33
C GLU A 4 8.47 13.71 -6.23
N GLU A 5 8.92 13.14 -7.36
CA GLU A 5 8.05 12.34 -8.23
C GLU A 5 7.46 11.13 -7.50
N TYR A 6 8.26 10.50 -6.63
CA TYR A 6 7.82 9.37 -5.81
C TYR A 6 6.71 9.78 -4.84
N LYS A 7 6.92 10.87 -4.10
CA LYS A 7 5.92 11.40 -3.16
C LYS A 7 4.64 11.81 -3.88
N THR A 8 4.77 12.55 -4.99
CA THR A 8 3.63 12.99 -5.79
C THR A 8 2.81 11.81 -6.32
N ALA A 9 3.46 10.76 -6.84
CA ALA A 9 2.75 9.58 -7.36
C ALA A 9 1.91 8.90 -6.26
N TRP A 10 2.49 8.71 -5.08
CA TRP A 10 1.81 8.09 -3.94
C TRP A 10 0.64 8.93 -3.40
N LEU A 11 0.84 10.23 -3.23
CA LEU A 11 -0.23 11.13 -2.78
C LEU A 11 -1.36 11.23 -3.82
N SER A 12 -1.03 11.28 -5.10
CA SER A 12 -2.03 11.28 -6.18
C SER A 12 -2.85 9.99 -6.19
N ALA A 13 -2.23 8.84 -5.94
CA ALA A 13 -2.93 7.56 -5.86
C ALA A 13 -3.92 7.52 -4.69
N LEU A 14 -3.54 8.04 -3.51
CA LEU A 14 -4.44 8.19 -2.36
C LEU A 14 -5.64 9.11 -2.68
N ASP A 15 -5.40 10.23 -3.35
CA ASP A 15 -6.47 11.17 -3.74
C ASP A 15 -7.43 10.57 -4.77
N LEU A 16 -6.91 9.72 -5.66
CA LEU A 16 -7.73 8.95 -6.60
C LEU A 16 -8.65 7.96 -5.89
N MET A 17 -8.20 7.32 -4.81
CA MET A 17 -9.07 6.41 -4.04
C MET A 17 -10.32 7.14 -3.52
N ASN A 18 -10.12 8.34 -2.97
CA ASN A 18 -11.22 9.16 -2.46
C ASN A 18 -12.14 9.66 -3.59
N THR A 19 -11.54 10.16 -4.68
CA THR A 19 -12.30 10.73 -5.82
C THR A 19 -13.11 9.66 -6.56
N LYS A 20 -12.57 8.45 -6.68
CA LYS A 20 -13.24 7.31 -7.32
C LYS A 20 -14.09 6.48 -6.36
N ARG A 21 -14.10 6.83 -5.07
CA ARG A 21 -14.79 6.09 -4.00
C ARG A 21 -14.48 4.59 -4.04
N THR A 22 -13.21 4.25 -4.24
CA THR A 22 -12.75 2.85 -4.16
C THR A 22 -12.06 2.62 -2.83
N ASN A 23 -12.37 1.49 -2.21
CA ASN A 23 -11.67 0.97 -1.04
C ASN A 23 -10.67 -0.14 -1.41
N ARG A 24 -10.52 -0.48 -2.69
CA ARG A 24 -9.59 -1.53 -3.15
C ARG A 24 -8.43 -0.91 -3.92
N PHE A 25 -7.21 -1.26 -3.54
CA PHE A 25 -6.00 -0.71 -4.14
C PHE A 25 -4.95 -1.80 -4.38
N LEU A 26 -4.46 -1.89 -5.62
CA LEU A 26 -3.43 -2.84 -6.02
C LEU A 26 -2.12 -2.09 -6.34
N ILE A 27 -1.03 -2.49 -5.67
CA ILE A 27 0.32 -1.99 -5.91
C ILE A 27 1.11 -3.08 -6.66
N ASP A 28 1.31 -2.89 -7.96
CA ASP A 28 2.16 -3.80 -8.75
C ASP A 28 3.63 -3.38 -8.71
N ALA A 29 4.39 -3.94 -7.76
CA ALA A 29 5.80 -3.59 -7.60
C ALA A 29 6.76 -4.47 -8.44
N ARG A 30 6.26 -5.34 -9.33
CA ARG A 30 7.12 -6.28 -10.09
C ARG A 30 8.19 -5.58 -10.93
N LYS A 31 7.93 -4.33 -11.34
CA LYS A 31 8.87 -3.48 -12.10
C LYS A 31 9.55 -2.41 -11.23
N HIS A 32 9.26 -2.36 -9.95
CA HIS A 32 9.88 -1.38 -9.04
C HIS A 32 11.34 -1.76 -8.78
N LYS A 33 12.20 -0.75 -8.92
CA LYS A 33 13.63 -0.84 -8.56
C LYS A 33 13.80 -0.58 -7.05
N ALA A 34 15.04 -0.41 -6.60
CA ALA A 34 15.36 0.01 -5.25
C ALA A 34 14.61 1.31 -4.86
N ILE A 35 14.17 1.37 -3.60
CA ILE A 35 13.58 2.57 -2.99
C ILE A 35 14.72 3.29 -2.26
N SER A 36 14.95 4.58 -2.55
CA SER A 36 15.97 5.35 -1.84
C SER A 36 15.67 5.43 -0.35
N LEU A 37 16.71 5.57 0.49
CA LEU A 37 16.53 5.68 1.94
C LEU A 37 15.65 6.87 2.33
N GLU A 38 15.78 8.00 1.62
CA GLU A 38 14.92 9.17 1.80
C GLU A 38 13.45 8.82 1.58
N ASN A 39 13.14 8.12 0.48
CA ASN A 39 11.76 7.73 0.16
C ASN A 39 11.22 6.69 1.15
N GLN A 40 12.06 5.77 1.64
CA GLN A 40 11.68 4.82 2.70
C GLN A 40 11.33 5.57 3.99
N CYS A 41 12.16 6.52 4.42
CA CYS A 41 11.94 7.34 5.60
C CYS A 41 10.64 8.15 5.50
N TRP A 42 10.44 8.83 4.38
CA TRP A 42 9.21 9.58 4.12
C TRP A 42 7.98 8.67 4.12
N PHE A 43 8.07 7.52 3.44
CA PHE A 43 6.95 6.59 3.34
C PHE A 43 6.50 6.12 4.74
N LYS A 44 7.47 5.74 5.58
CA LYS A 44 7.22 5.27 6.95
C LYS A 44 6.70 6.34 7.90
N LYS A 45 7.27 7.56 7.85
CA LYS A 45 6.98 8.62 8.83
C LYS A 45 5.78 9.48 8.46
N GLU A 46 5.51 9.62 7.17
CA GLU A 46 4.52 10.58 6.67
C GLU A 46 3.42 9.89 5.88
N PHE A 47 3.79 9.12 4.84
CA PHE A 47 2.79 8.56 3.92
C PHE A 47 1.81 7.61 4.62
N LEU A 48 2.29 6.66 5.43
CA LEU A 48 1.41 5.72 6.13
C LEU A 48 0.40 6.44 7.05
N GLU A 49 0.82 7.50 7.73
CA GLU A 49 -0.06 8.34 8.56
C GLU A 49 -1.08 9.12 7.73
N ILE A 50 -0.67 9.66 6.57
CA ILE A 50 -1.57 10.32 5.64
C ILE A 50 -2.60 9.32 5.10
N ALA A 51 -2.15 8.13 4.71
CA ALA A 51 -3.01 7.05 4.23
C ALA A 51 -4.02 6.62 5.31
N HIS A 52 -3.57 6.44 6.55
CA HIS A 52 -4.42 6.13 7.70
C HIS A 52 -5.55 7.16 7.88
N ARG A 53 -5.20 8.45 7.93
CA ARG A 53 -6.20 9.53 8.11
C ARG A 53 -7.20 9.61 6.96
N LYS A 54 -6.74 9.41 5.71
CA LYS A 54 -7.63 9.39 4.55
C LYS A 54 -8.52 8.16 4.53
N ALA A 55 -8.01 7.00 4.92
CA ALA A 55 -8.75 5.76 4.96
C ALA A 55 -9.93 5.82 5.95
N GLN A 56 -9.80 6.54 7.06
CA GLN A 56 -10.90 6.80 8.01
C GLN A 56 -12.08 7.57 7.42
N GLN A 57 -11.90 8.21 6.26
CA GLN A 57 -12.94 8.97 5.57
C GLN A 57 -13.68 8.13 4.51
N ILE A 58 -13.20 6.91 4.25
CA ILE A 58 -13.81 5.98 3.30
C ILE A 58 -14.82 5.11 4.09
N PRO A 59 -16.08 4.97 3.61
CA PRO A 59 -17.11 4.22 4.32
C PRO A 59 -16.73 2.76 4.60
N ASP A 60 -16.08 2.13 3.63
CA ASP A 60 -15.62 0.75 3.73
C ASP A 60 -14.11 0.72 4.02
N LEU A 61 -13.69 -0.22 4.89
CA LEU A 61 -12.28 -0.40 5.23
C LEU A 61 -11.45 -0.64 3.95
N PRO A 62 -10.43 0.20 3.66
CA PRO A 62 -9.61 -0.01 2.49
C PRO A 62 -8.78 -1.28 2.57
N LYS A 63 -8.76 -2.06 1.49
CA LYS A 63 -7.88 -3.22 1.28
C LYS A 63 -6.79 -2.87 0.27
N VAL A 64 -5.54 -3.08 0.66
CA VAL A 64 -4.36 -2.80 -0.15
C VAL A 64 -3.58 -4.08 -0.39
N ALA A 65 -3.52 -4.54 -1.63
CA ALA A 65 -2.67 -5.65 -2.01
C ALA A 65 -1.41 -5.13 -2.70
N ARG A 66 -0.25 -5.67 -2.33
CA ARG A 66 1.01 -5.39 -3.03
C ARG A 66 1.60 -6.65 -3.63
N ILE A 67 1.90 -6.61 -4.92
CA ILE A 67 2.65 -7.66 -5.58
C ILE A 67 4.14 -7.38 -5.40
N ASN A 68 4.89 -8.35 -4.92
CA ASN A 68 6.31 -8.22 -4.61
C ASN A 68 7.17 -7.91 -5.85
N SER A 69 8.20 -7.10 -5.64
CA SER A 69 9.28 -6.95 -6.61
C SER A 69 10.25 -8.13 -6.48
N PRO A 70 10.77 -8.68 -7.59
CA PRO A 70 11.86 -9.65 -7.54
C PRO A 70 13.23 -9.00 -7.21
N ASN A 71 13.30 -7.67 -7.11
CA ASN A 71 14.53 -6.96 -6.80
C ASN A 71 14.89 -7.04 -5.31
N ILE A 72 16.09 -7.53 -5.00
CA ILE A 72 16.54 -7.75 -3.61
C ILE A 72 16.56 -6.47 -2.76
N ASP A 73 16.98 -5.34 -3.30
CA ASP A 73 17.02 -4.07 -2.57
C ASP A 73 15.60 -3.59 -2.22
N ASN A 74 14.65 -3.83 -3.12
CA ASN A 74 13.25 -3.54 -2.87
C ASN A 74 12.67 -4.46 -1.78
N ILE A 75 13.00 -5.75 -1.81
CA ILE A 75 12.60 -6.72 -0.78
C ILE A 75 13.11 -6.27 0.59
N GLU A 76 14.40 -5.93 0.72
CA GLU A 76 14.98 -5.45 1.98
C GLU A 76 14.35 -4.15 2.47
N ALA A 77 14.14 -3.17 1.58
CA ALA A 77 13.45 -1.93 1.93
C ALA A 77 12.03 -2.19 2.46
N MET A 78 11.30 -3.12 1.83
CA MET A 78 9.93 -3.43 2.20
C MET A 78 9.79 -4.22 3.49
N LYS A 79 10.78 -5.04 3.90
CA LYS A 79 10.74 -5.74 5.20
C LYS A 79 10.50 -4.76 6.36
N SER A 80 11.21 -3.62 6.34
CA SER A 80 11.11 -2.59 7.38
C SER A 80 9.78 -1.81 7.32
N ILE A 81 9.19 -1.67 6.14
CA ILE A 81 7.89 -1.01 5.93
C ILE A 81 6.76 -1.94 6.36
N ASN A 82 6.77 -3.19 5.91
CA ASN A 82 5.77 -4.21 6.23
C ASN A 82 5.69 -4.44 7.74
N ARG A 83 6.84 -4.58 8.40
CA ARG A 83 6.88 -4.71 9.86
C ARG A 83 6.18 -3.56 10.58
N GLN A 84 6.38 -2.32 10.14
CA GLN A 84 5.69 -1.18 10.74
C GLN A 84 4.19 -1.25 10.50
N ILE A 85 3.75 -1.65 9.31
CA ILE A 85 2.33 -1.81 8.99
C ILE A 85 1.70 -2.89 9.88
N GLU A 86 2.35 -4.03 10.05
CA GLU A 86 1.90 -5.14 10.91
C GLU A 86 1.84 -4.76 12.39
N GLU A 87 2.80 -3.97 12.88
CA GLU A 87 2.87 -3.51 14.28
C GLU A 87 1.92 -2.33 14.56
N SER A 88 1.33 -1.71 13.53
CA SER A 88 0.49 -0.52 13.66
C SER A 88 -0.99 -0.85 13.46
N ASN A 89 -1.87 -0.13 14.17
CA ASN A 89 -3.31 -0.25 13.97
C ASN A 89 -3.79 0.73 12.89
N TYR A 90 -3.39 0.48 11.63
CA TYR A 90 -3.79 1.34 10.53
C TYR A 90 -5.26 1.12 10.10
N SER A 91 -5.91 2.15 9.57
CA SER A 91 -7.32 2.11 9.16
C SER A 91 -7.46 1.51 7.75
N PHE A 92 -6.62 0.55 7.40
CA PHE A 92 -6.63 -0.17 6.14
C PHE A 92 -6.00 -1.56 6.35
N GLU A 93 -6.47 -2.54 5.59
CA GLU A 93 -5.83 -3.84 5.49
C GLU A 93 -4.73 -3.81 4.43
N TYR A 94 -3.63 -4.49 4.71
CA TYR A 94 -2.49 -4.57 3.80
C TYR A 94 -1.93 -5.98 3.77
N LEU A 95 -1.79 -6.56 2.58
CA LEU A 95 -1.10 -7.82 2.37
C LEU A 95 -0.18 -7.78 1.15
N THR A 96 0.88 -8.58 1.21
CA THR A 96 1.81 -8.77 0.09
C THR A 96 1.66 -10.14 -0.54
N PHE A 97 1.81 -10.20 -1.85
CA PHE A 97 1.62 -11.41 -2.66
C PHE A 97 2.78 -11.56 -3.66
N ASP A 98 3.08 -12.80 -4.04
CA ASP A 98 4.03 -13.07 -5.13
C ASP A 98 3.32 -13.21 -6.48
N GLN A 99 2.04 -13.61 -6.48
CA GLN A 99 1.23 -13.78 -7.69
C GLN A 99 0.19 -12.66 -7.82
N TYR A 100 -0.02 -12.21 -9.05
CA TYR A 100 -1.01 -11.18 -9.38
C TYR A 100 -2.43 -11.66 -9.10
N GLN A 101 -2.72 -12.94 -9.39
CA GLN A 101 -4.05 -13.51 -9.23
C GLN A 101 -4.48 -13.58 -7.77
N ASP A 102 -3.62 -14.11 -6.89
CA ASP A 102 -3.88 -14.20 -5.44
C ASP A 102 -4.17 -12.81 -4.83
N ALA A 103 -3.42 -11.78 -5.26
CA ALA A 103 -3.64 -10.42 -4.83
C ALA A 103 -5.03 -9.88 -5.22
N LEU A 104 -5.49 -10.20 -6.43
CA LEU A 104 -6.81 -9.81 -6.89
C LEU A 104 -7.91 -10.58 -6.17
N GLU A 105 -7.75 -11.90 -6.00
CA GLU A 105 -8.72 -12.73 -5.29
C GLU A 105 -8.92 -12.21 -3.88
N TRP A 106 -7.85 -11.94 -3.13
CA TRP A 106 -7.96 -11.35 -1.81
C TRP A 106 -8.60 -9.95 -1.80
N LEU A 107 -8.28 -9.08 -2.77
CA LEU A 107 -8.89 -7.74 -2.84
C LEU A 107 -10.41 -7.79 -3.04
N PHE A 108 -10.90 -8.80 -3.75
CA PHE A 108 -12.33 -8.93 -4.09
C PHE A 108 -13.07 -9.99 -3.27
N GLU A 109 -12.38 -10.74 -2.43
CA GLU A 109 -12.99 -11.61 -1.43
C GLU A 109 -13.93 -10.77 -0.55
N GLU A 110 -15.21 -11.11 -0.57
CA GLU A 110 -16.19 -10.49 0.29
C GLU A 110 -15.85 -10.87 1.73
N ASN A 111 -15.82 -9.89 2.64
CA ASN A 111 -15.82 -10.19 4.06
C ASN A 111 -17.16 -10.85 4.35
N THR A 112 -17.17 -12.19 4.32
CA THR A 112 -18.33 -12.99 4.68
C THR A 112 -18.69 -12.60 6.11
N VAL A 113 -19.68 -11.73 6.27
CA VAL A 113 -20.30 -11.53 7.57
C VAL A 113 -20.95 -12.87 7.87
N ALA A 114 -20.36 -13.64 8.76
CA ALA A 114 -21.04 -14.79 9.33
C ALA A 114 -22.33 -14.25 9.95
N VAL A 115 -23.46 -14.57 9.31
CA VAL A 115 -24.82 -14.33 9.83
C VAL A 115 -25.09 -15.28 10.97
#